data_AF-A0A955P2N0-F1
#
_entry.id   AF-A0A955P2N0-F1
#
_cell.length_a   1.000
_cell.length_b   1.000
_cell.length_c   1.000
_cell.angle_alpha   90.00
_cell.angle_beta   90.00
_cell.angle_gamma   90.00
#
_symmetry.space_group_name_H-M   'P 1'
#
loop_
_entity.id
_entity.type
_entity.pdbx_description
1 polymer ?
#
loop_
_entity_poly.entity_id
_entity_poly.type
_entity_poly.pdbx_seq_one_letter_code
_entity_poly.pdbx_strand_id
1 'polypeptide(L)'
;MNNLRFLKYLMVSALFFAGSSPGKGFETPIYQHLLDQARDRLAERDRHVASLVDPASLEARRDWVRQTLIDSFGGFPEKTPLNGRTVWTKDFDGYKIEGVLYESQPGLYVTANLYIPTEGKGPFPAVLGPCGHSNVGKAADAYQSAWINLAKRGFVVLSFDPVGQGERMAYLTEEGKARFGP
;
A
#
# COMPACT_ATOMS: atom_id res chain seq x y z
N MET A 1 25.70 -29.88 6.58
CA MET A 1 24.35 -30.17 7.13
C MET A 1 23.87 -28.95 7.89
N ASN A 2 22.77 -28.38 7.40
CA ASN A 2 21.80 -27.45 8.02
C ASN A 2 22.32 -26.08 8.50
N ASN A 3 22.34 -25.04 7.66
CA ASN A 3 21.22 -24.15 7.28
C ASN A 3 20.36 -23.68 8.46
N LEU A 4 20.69 -22.50 9.01
CA LEU A 4 19.73 -21.61 9.67
C LEU A 4 20.23 -20.16 9.57
N ARG A 5 20.10 -19.55 8.39
CA ARG A 5 20.19 -18.09 8.19
C ARG A 5 18.95 -17.66 7.42
N PHE A 6 17.87 -17.44 8.15
CA PHE A 6 16.66 -16.82 7.61
C PHE A 6 16.19 -15.73 8.58
N LEU A 7 16.00 -14.54 8.01
CA LEU A 7 15.08 -13.50 8.45
C LEU A 7 15.33 -12.82 9.82
N LYS A 8 16.19 -11.80 9.81
CA LYS A 8 16.10 -10.66 10.75
C LYS A 8 16.27 -9.34 10.01
N TYR A 9 15.38 -9.04 9.06
CA TYR A 9 15.20 -7.69 8.56
C TYR A 9 13.72 -7.49 8.18
N LEU A 10 12.92 -7.18 9.20
CA LEU A 10 11.68 -6.45 9.01
C LEU A 10 11.76 -5.25 9.96
N MET A 11 12.46 -4.21 9.51
CA MET A 11 12.45 -2.93 10.20
C MET A 11 11.14 -2.24 9.78
N VAL A 12 10.07 -2.48 10.54
CA VAL A 12 8.87 -1.65 10.46
C VAL A 12 9.27 -0.32 11.08
N SER A 13 9.41 0.71 10.26
CA SER A 13 9.52 2.10 10.73
C SER A 13 8.19 2.50 11.36
N ALA A 14 8.00 2.12 12.62
CA ALA A 14 7.06 2.79 13.50
C ALA A 14 7.63 4.20 13.75
N LEU A 15 7.06 5.20 13.08
CA LEU A 15 7.18 6.58 13.55
C LEU A 15 6.56 6.62 14.95
N PHE A 16 7.40 6.51 15.98
CA PHE A 16 7.04 6.88 17.33
C PHE A 16 6.91 8.41 17.36
N PHE A 17 5.68 8.92 17.32
CA PHE A 17 5.42 10.26 17.82
C PHE A 17 5.66 10.23 19.33
N ALA A 18 6.85 10.67 19.73
CA ALA A 18 7.15 10.99 21.11
C ALA A 18 6.31 12.20 21.54
N GLY A 19 5.47 12.00 22.55
CA GLY A 19 5.00 13.04 23.47
C GLY A 19 4.28 14.23 22.84
N SER A 20 3.03 14.05 22.40
CA SER A 20 2.05 15.11 22.60
C SER A 20 1.52 14.99 24.04
N SER A 21 1.60 16.09 24.79
CA SER A 21 0.80 16.30 26.00
C SER A 21 -0.63 15.80 25.75
N PRO A 22 -1.34 15.18 26.72
CA PRO A 22 -2.75 14.90 26.55
C PRO A 22 -3.44 16.26 26.36
N GLY A 23 -3.58 16.68 25.10
CA GLY A 23 -4.42 17.80 24.74
C GLY A 23 -5.77 17.51 25.36
N LYS A 24 -6.40 18.52 25.95
CA LYS A 24 -7.73 18.41 26.56
C LYS A 24 -8.67 17.81 25.52
N GLY A 25 -8.77 16.48 25.52
CA GLY A 25 -9.55 15.72 24.58
C GLY A 25 -11.00 16.06 24.84
N PHE A 26 -11.83 15.97 23.81
CA PHE A 26 -13.26 16.11 23.96
C PHE A 26 -13.77 15.04 24.93
N GLU A 27 -13.81 15.32 26.23
CA GLU A 27 -14.34 14.47 27.32
C GLU A 27 -15.86 14.45 27.27
N THR A 28 -16.41 14.18 26.09
CA THR A 28 -17.85 13.98 25.95
C THR A 28 -18.18 12.56 26.41
N PRO A 29 -19.35 12.34 27.02
CA PRO A 29 -19.80 10.99 27.37
C PRO A 29 -19.80 10.02 26.19
N ILE A 30 -20.11 10.51 24.97
CA ILE A 30 -20.05 9.70 23.75
C ILE A 30 -18.62 9.28 23.39
N TYR A 31 -17.64 10.19 23.52
CA TYR A 31 -16.25 9.88 23.24
C TYR A 31 -15.72 8.82 24.20
N GLN A 32 -16.00 8.95 25.51
CA GLN A 32 -15.59 7.96 26.50
C GLN A 32 -16.27 6.61 26.26
N HIS A 33 -17.57 6.61 25.95
CA HIS A 33 -18.29 5.38 25.61
C HIS A 33 -17.66 4.65 24.42
N LEU A 34 -17.32 5.35 23.33
CA LEU A 34 -16.67 4.77 22.16
C LEU A 34 -15.24 4.28 22.48
N LEU A 35 -14.50 5.00 23.33
CA LEU A 35 -13.18 4.56 23.77
C LEU A 35 -13.24 3.29 24.61
N ASP A 36 -14.21 3.18 25.52
CA ASP A 36 -14.39 2.00 26.34
C ASP A 36 -14.79 0.79 25.49
N GLN A 37 -15.69 0.98 24.52
CA GLN A 37 -15.97 -0.06 23.52
C GLN A 37 -14.71 -0.49 22.76
N ALA A 38 -13.88 0.45 22.30
CA ALA A 38 -12.64 0.13 21.59
C ALA A 38 -11.65 -0.64 22.48
N ARG A 39 -11.54 -0.27 23.76
CA ARG A 39 -10.69 -0.95 24.75
C ARG A 39 -11.17 -2.38 25.01
N ASP A 40 -12.48 -2.57 25.18
CA ASP A 40 -13.06 -3.90 25.39
C ASP A 40 -12.78 -4.83 24.21
N ARG A 41 -12.98 -4.34 22.98
CA ARG A 41 -12.64 -5.11 21.76
C ARG A 41 -11.16 -5.42 21.65
N LEU A 42 -10.28 -4.49 22.03
CA LEU A 42 -8.84 -4.73 22.05
C LEU A 42 -8.47 -5.80 23.09
N ALA A 43 -9.05 -5.75 24.29
CA ALA A 43 -8.82 -6.73 25.34
C ALA A 43 -9.35 -8.13 24.95
N GLU A 44 -10.50 -8.21 24.27
CA GLU A 44 -11.01 -9.46 23.70
C GLU A 44 -10.06 -10.05 22.65
N ARG A 45 -9.58 -9.20 21.73
CA ARG A 45 -8.59 -9.58 20.71
C ARG A 45 -7.31 -10.10 21.37
N ASP A 46 -6.83 -9.43 22.41
CA ASP A 46 -5.60 -9.82 23.12
C ASP A 46 -5.74 -11.19 23.79
N ARG A 47 -6.86 -11.43 24.49
CA ARG A 47 -7.17 -12.75 25.08
C ARG A 47 -7.25 -13.84 24.01
N HIS A 48 -7.91 -13.56 22.88
CA HIS A 48 -8.02 -14.52 21.79
C HIS A 48 -6.65 -14.83 21.17
N VAL A 49 -5.84 -13.81 20.87
CA VAL A 49 -4.48 -13.99 20.34
C VAL A 49 -3.59 -14.77 21.30
N ALA A 50 -3.68 -14.52 22.60
CA ALA A 50 -2.93 -15.26 23.61
C ALA A 50 -3.31 -16.74 23.68
N SER A 51 -4.53 -17.10 23.25
CA SER A 51 -5.00 -18.50 23.22
C SER A 51 -4.50 -19.32 22.02
N LEU A 52 -3.86 -18.67 21.03
CA LEU A 52 -3.38 -19.34 19.81
C LEU A 52 -2.02 -19.98 20.07
N VAL A 53 -2.04 -21.26 20.43
CA VAL A 53 -0.84 -21.99 20.88
C VAL A 53 -0.31 -23.00 19.86
N ASP A 54 -1.04 -23.22 18.77
CA ASP A 54 -0.71 -24.22 17.77
C ASP A 54 -0.93 -23.71 16.32
N PRO A 55 -0.29 -24.32 15.31
CA PRO A 55 -0.41 -23.91 13.92
C PRO A 55 -1.85 -23.89 13.39
N ALA A 56 -2.71 -24.83 13.79
CA ALA A 56 -4.09 -24.91 13.31
C ALA A 56 -4.92 -23.72 13.83
N SER A 57 -4.73 -23.35 15.10
CA SER A 57 -5.37 -22.15 15.67
C SER A 57 -4.93 -20.85 14.96
N LEU A 58 -3.66 -20.75 14.55
CA LEU A 58 -3.13 -19.61 13.79
C LEU A 58 -3.70 -19.55 12.37
N GLU A 59 -3.81 -20.70 11.69
CA GLU A 59 -4.40 -20.80 10.35
C GLU A 59 -5.89 -20.44 10.37
N ALA A 60 -6.64 -20.96 11.35
CA ALA A 60 -8.05 -20.61 11.54
C ALA A 60 -8.23 -19.10 11.76
N ARG A 61 -7.36 -18.47 12.57
CA ARG A 61 -7.40 -17.01 12.73
C ARG A 61 -7.01 -16.26 11.46
N ARG A 62 -6.00 -16.72 10.71
CA ARG A 62 -5.62 -16.09 9.43
C ARG A 62 -6.81 -16.05 8.48
N ASP A 63 -7.54 -17.16 8.39
CA ASP A 63 -8.69 -17.28 7.49
C ASP A 63 -9.87 -16.42 7.99
N TRP A 64 -10.12 -16.41 9.30
CA TRP A 64 -11.10 -15.52 9.91
C TRP A 64 -10.78 -14.02 9.69
N VAL A 65 -9.53 -13.59 9.89
CA VAL A 65 -9.12 -12.20 9.64
C VAL A 65 -9.30 -11.84 8.17
N ARG A 66 -8.88 -12.72 7.25
CA ARG A 66 -9.05 -12.49 5.81
C ARG A 66 -10.53 -12.31 5.46
N GLN A 67 -11.40 -13.22 5.92
CA GLN A 67 -12.82 -13.15 5.61
C GLN A 67 -13.47 -11.89 6.23
N THR A 68 -13.13 -11.58 7.48
CA THR A 68 -13.64 -10.39 8.18
C THR A 68 -13.27 -9.10 7.43
N LEU A 69 -12.04 -9.01 6.91
CA LEU A 69 -11.61 -7.86 6.11
C LEU A 69 -12.39 -7.76 4.79
N ILE A 70 -12.58 -8.88 4.09
CA ILE A 70 -13.34 -8.92 2.83
C ILE A 70 -14.79 -8.50 3.08
N ASP A 71 -15.43 -9.04 4.12
CA ASP A 71 -16.81 -8.73 4.49
C ASP A 71 -16.96 -7.27 4.89
N SER A 72 -15.97 -6.71 5.61
CA SER A 72 -15.96 -5.30 6.03
C SER A 72 -15.85 -4.34 4.84
N PHE A 73 -15.24 -4.76 3.73
CA PHE A 73 -15.22 -4.00 2.49
C PHE A 73 -16.47 -4.20 1.62
N GLY A 74 -17.39 -5.08 2.01
CA GLY A 74 -18.58 -5.44 1.23
C GLY A 74 -18.30 -6.47 0.12
N GLY A 75 -17.20 -7.22 0.22
CA GLY A 75 -16.74 -8.17 -0.80
C GLY A 75 -15.89 -7.51 -1.89
N PHE A 76 -15.42 -8.33 -2.84
CA PHE A 76 -14.75 -7.84 -4.04
C PHE A 76 -15.72 -7.88 -5.24
N PRO A 77 -15.67 -6.89 -6.14
CA PRO A 77 -16.44 -6.95 -7.38
C PRO A 77 -15.97 -8.11 -8.26
N GLU A 78 -16.78 -8.47 -9.25
CA GLU A 78 -16.37 -9.43 -10.28
C GLU A 78 -15.11 -8.95 -11.01
N LYS A 79 -14.22 -9.89 -11.36
CA LYS A 79 -13.01 -9.57 -12.11
C LYS A 79 -13.37 -9.17 -13.53
N THR A 80 -12.92 -7.99 -13.94
CA THR A 80 -13.04 -7.51 -15.32
C THR A 80 -11.70 -7.58 -16.04
N PRO A 81 -11.68 -7.56 -17.39
CA PRO A 81 -10.44 -7.43 -18.15
C PRO A 81 -9.63 -6.21 -17.71
N LEU A 82 -8.31 -6.36 -17.63
CA LEU A 82 -7.41 -5.30 -17.14
C LEU A 82 -7.29 -4.11 -18.11
N ASN A 83 -7.50 -4.34 -19.41
CA ASN A 83 -7.38 -3.31 -20.46
C ASN A 83 -6.08 -2.48 -20.37
N GLY A 84 -4.97 -3.13 -19.99
CA GLY A 84 -3.68 -2.48 -19.79
C GLY A 84 -2.94 -2.19 -21.09
N ARG A 85 -2.35 -1.00 -21.19
CA ARG A 85 -1.48 -0.60 -22.31
C ARG A 85 -0.31 0.27 -21.85
N THR A 86 0.83 0.11 -22.51
CA THR A 86 1.96 1.04 -22.39
C THR A 86 1.67 2.27 -23.25
N VAL A 87 1.71 3.46 -22.65
CA VAL A 87 1.40 4.73 -23.31
C VAL A 87 2.65 5.54 -23.65
N TRP A 88 3.76 5.30 -22.95
CA TRP A 88 5.08 5.84 -23.28
C TRP A 88 6.17 4.94 -22.70
N THR A 89 7.37 5.03 -23.26
CA THR A 89 8.57 4.36 -22.74
C THR A 89 9.74 5.33 -22.74
N LYS A 90 10.56 5.27 -21.70
CA LYS A 90 11.80 6.04 -21.61
C LYS A 90 12.95 5.19 -21.06
N ASP A 91 14.04 5.15 -21.81
CA ASP A 91 15.26 4.46 -21.43
C ASP A 91 16.15 5.34 -20.54
N PHE A 92 16.82 4.69 -19.59
CA PHE A 92 17.78 5.28 -18.68
C PHE A 92 18.99 4.35 -18.53
N ASP A 93 20.02 4.85 -17.86
CA ASP A 93 21.20 4.04 -17.51
C ASP A 93 20.82 2.90 -16.54
N GLY A 94 20.87 1.66 -17.02
CA GLY A 94 20.62 0.43 -16.27
C GLY A 94 19.15 0.04 -16.04
N TYR A 95 18.19 0.83 -16.55
CA TYR A 95 16.75 0.53 -16.47
C TYR A 95 15.95 1.32 -17.51
N LYS A 96 14.69 0.94 -17.74
CA LYS A 96 13.71 1.75 -18.47
C LYS A 96 12.46 1.95 -17.63
N ILE A 97 11.67 2.97 -17.97
CA ILE A 97 10.33 3.17 -17.40
C ILE A 97 9.31 3.06 -18.52
N GLU A 98 8.30 2.24 -18.32
CA GLU A 98 7.08 2.22 -19.14
C GLU A 98 5.96 2.91 -18.37
N GLY A 99 5.35 3.93 -18.97
CA GLY A 99 4.10 4.49 -18.50
C GLY A 99 2.96 3.54 -18.87
N VAL A 100 2.26 3.01 -17.88
CA VAL A 100 1.19 2.04 -18.08
C VAL A 100 -0.13 2.65 -17.64
N LEU A 101 -1.15 2.47 -18.48
CA LEU A 101 -2.54 2.80 -18.18
C LEU A 101 -3.35 1.50 -18.19
N TYR A 102 -4.13 1.25 -17.15
CA TYR A 102 -5.01 0.08 -17.07
C TYR A 102 -6.32 0.40 -16.35
N GLU A 103 -7.30 -0.49 -16.44
CA GLU A 103 -8.60 -0.36 -15.79
C GLU A 103 -8.63 -1.23 -14.52
N SER A 104 -8.93 -0.61 -13.37
CA SER A 104 -9.20 -1.33 -12.12
C SER A 104 -10.63 -1.85 -12.02
N GLN A 105 -11.54 -1.17 -12.71
CA GLN A 105 -12.92 -1.51 -13.00
C GLN A 105 -13.26 -0.88 -14.36
N PRO A 106 -14.33 -1.30 -15.06
CA PRO A 106 -14.71 -0.73 -16.35
C PRO A 106 -14.82 0.80 -16.29
N GLY A 107 -14.01 1.50 -17.09
CA GLY A 107 -13.95 2.97 -17.12
C GLY A 107 -13.20 3.62 -15.96
N LEU A 108 -12.69 2.87 -14.98
CA LEU A 108 -11.90 3.38 -13.86
C LEU A 108 -10.40 3.16 -14.07
N TYR A 109 -9.77 4.13 -14.70
CA TYR A 109 -8.36 4.10 -15.05
C TYR A 109 -7.42 4.27 -13.85
N VAL A 110 -6.32 3.53 -13.91
CA VAL A 110 -5.16 3.65 -13.02
C VAL A 110 -3.94 3.96 -13.88
N THR A 111 -3.22 5.00 -13.49
CA THR A 111 -1.95 5.38 -14.10
C THR A 111 -0.79 4.85 -13.28
N ALA A 112 0.23 4.32 -13.96
CA ALA A 112 1.36 3.68 -13.32
C ALA A 112 2.66 3.88 -14.11
N ASN A 113 3.78 3.78 -13.38
CA ASN A 113 5.12 3.67 -13.92
C ASN A 113 5.64 2.26 -13.62
N LEU A 114 6.05 1.54 -14.66
CA LEU A 114 6.70 0.24 -14.57
C LEU A 114 8.20 0.42 -14.80
N TYR A 115 8.97 0.31 -13.73
CA TYR A 115 10.42 0.38 -13.75
C TYR A 115 10.98 -1.01 -14.07
N ILE A 116 11.76 -1.15 -15.13
CA ILE A 116 12.19 -2.44 -15.67
C ILE A 116 13.72 -2.44 -15.79
N PRO A 117 14.43 -3.43 -15.21
CA PRO A 117 15.87 -3.59 -15.42
C PRO A 117 16.19 -3.82 -16.90
N THR A 118 17.24 -3.19 -17.42
CA THR A 118 17.74 -3.45 -18.80
C THR A 118 18.90 -4.43 -18.83
N GLU A 119 19.49 -4.73 -17.67
CA GLU A 119 20.56 -5.71 -17.50
C GLU A 119 20.05 -7.02 -16.90
N GLY A 120 20.72 -8.13 -17.22
CA GLY A 120 20.38 -9.47 -16.75
C GLY A 120 19.38 -10.20 -17.66
N LYS A 121 18.88 -11.34 -17.20
CA LYS A 121 17.88 -12.16 -17.90
C LYS A 121 16.70 -12.41 -16.99
N GLY A 122 15.51 -12.02 -17.45
CA GLY A 122 14.26 -12.26 -16.72
C GLY A 122 13.84 -13.74 -16.69
N PRO A 123 12.72 -14.07 -16.01
CA PRO A 123 11.82 -13.14 -15.32
C PRO A 123 12.48 -12.52 -14.07
N PHE A 124 12.29 -11.22 -13.90
CA PHE A 124 12.79 -10.49 -12.74
C PHE A 124 11.82 -10.60 -11.56
N PRO A 125 12.30 -10.60 -10.30
CA PRO A 125 11.43 -10.42 -9.15
C PRO A 125 10.65 -9.10 -9.26
N ALA A 126 9.36 -9.12 -8.88
CA ALA A 126 8.46 -7.98 -9.01
C ALA A 126 8.08 -7.39 -7.64
N VAL A 127 7.98 -6.06 -7.58
CA VAL A 127 7.56 -5.31 -6.39
C VAL A 127 6.40 -4.38 -6.77
N LEU A 128 5.34 -4.39 -5.96
CA LEU A 128 4.33 -3.33 -5.98
C LEU A 128 4.84 -2.17 -5.14
N GLY A 129 4.93 -0.98 -5.74
CA GLY A 129 5.38 0.25 -5.09
C GLY A 129 4.22 1.19 -4.79
N PRO A 130 3.41 0.94 -3.75
CA PRO A 130 2.33 1.85 -3.37
C PRO A 130 2.91 3.19 -2.88
N CYS A 131 2.20 4.27 -3.18
CA CYS A 131 2.54 5.59 -2.67
C CYS A 131 1.79 5.86 -1.35
N GLY A 132 2.47 6.52 -0.41
CA GLY A 132 1.85 7.12 0.78
C GLY A 132 1.19 8.46 0.45
N HIS A 133 1.17 9.40 1.40
CA HIS A 133 0.52 10.71 1.23
C HIS A 133 1.39 11.69 0.44
N SER A 134 1.15 11.80 -0.87
CA SER A 134 1.86 12.75 -1.74
C SER A 134 0.92 13.34 -2.79
N ASN A 135 0.89 14.67 -2.94
CA ASN A 135 0.07 15.33 -3.98
C ASN A 135 0.47 14.87 -5.39
N VAL A 136 1.76 14.60 -5.60
CA VAL A 136 2.31 14.17 -6.90
C VAL A 136 2.37 12.65 -7.06
N GLY A 137 1.84 11.89 -6.09
CA GLY A 137 1.70 10.43 -6.16
C GLY A 137 3.02 9.72 -6.53
N LYS A 138 2.97 8.88 -7.57
CA LYS A 138 4.10 8.08 -8.07
C LYS A 138 5.29 8.90 -8.57
N ALA A 139 5.08 10.19 -8.85
CA ALA A 139 6.13 11.10 -9.31
C ALA A 139 6.93 11.74 -8.17
N ALA A 140 6.63 11.46 -6.89
CA ALA A 140 7.41 12.03 -5.80
C ALA A 140 8.86 11.52 -5.80
N ASP A 141 9.81 12.42 -5.55
CA ASP A 141 11.26 12.15 -5.65
C ASP A 141 11.70 10.96 -4.80
N ALA A 142 11.19 10.83 -3.58
CA ALA A 142 11.51 9.73 -2.68
C ALA A 142 11.07 8.37 -3.24
N TYR A 143 9.88 8.31 -3.85
CA TYR A 143 9.37 7.09 -4.47
C TYR A 143 10.16 6.75 -5.73
N GLN A 144 10.36 7.71 -6.63
CA GLN A 144 11.17 7.50 -7.83
C GLN A 144 12.57 6.99 -7.46
N SER A 145 13.22 7.60 -6.48
CA SER A 145 14.54 7.17 -6.00
C SER A 145 14.53 5.73 -5.49
N ALA A 146 13.52 5.32 -4.72
CA ALA A 146 13.40 3.94 -4.24
C ALA A 146 13.20 2.94 -5.39
N TRP A 147 12.33 3.26 -6.35
CA TRP A 147 11.99 2.36 -7.46
C TRP A 147 13.12 2.22 -8.47
N ILE A 148 13.82 3.33 -8.78
CA ILE A 148 15.03 3.31 -9.61
C ILE A 148 16.11 2.44 -8.95
N ASN A 149 16.31 2.57 -7.64
CA ASN A 149 17.28 1.76 -6.91
C ASN A 149 16.98 0.26 -6.97
N LEU A 150 15.70 -0.13 -6.90
CA LEU A 150 15.28 -1.52 -7.05
C LEU A 150 15.45 -2.00 -8.49
N ALA A 151 15.09 -1.19 -9.49
CA ALA A 151 15.26 -1.52 -10.90
C ALA A 151 16.73 -1.77 -11.27
N LYS A 152 17.64 -0.89 -10.84
CA LYS A 152 19.09 -1.08 -11.01
C LYS A 152 19.65 -2.32 -10.28
N ARG A 153 18.88 -2.94 -9.37
CA ARG A 153 19.24 -4.18 -8.66
C ARG A 153 18.51 -5.42 -9.20
N GLY A 154 17.87 -5.31 -10.37
CA GLY A 154 17.23 -6.43 -11.04
C GLY A 154 15.79 -6.70 -10.61
N PHE A 155 15.10 -5.74 -10.01
CA PHE A 155 13.67 -5.85 -9.68
C PHE A 155 12.81 -5.08 -10.67
N VAL A 156 11.69 -5.66 -11.09
CA VAL A 156 10.63 -4.89 -11.76
C VAL A 156 9.76 -4.23 -10.69
N VAL A 157 9.48 -2.94 -10.83
CA VAL A 157 8.64 -2.21 -9.87
C VAL A 157 7.46 -1.58 -10.58
N LEU A 158 6.24 -1.91 -10.16
CA LEU A 158 5.02 -1.21 -10.60
C LEU A 158 4.59 -0.21 -9.52
N SER A 159 4.73 1.07 -9.81
CA SER A 159 4.28 2.17 -8.95
C SER A 159 3.07 2.84 -9.59
N PHE A 160 1.98 3.02 -8.86
CA PHE A 160 0.73 3.58 -9.38
C PHE A 160 0.23 4.73 -8.51
N ASP A 161 -0.55 5.62 -9.11
CA ASP A 161 -1.18 6.71 -8.35
C ASP A 161 -2.35 6.18 -7.51
N PRO A 162 -2.38 6.45 -6.19
CA PRO A 162 -3.57 6.24 -5.38
C PRO A 162 -4.73 7.11 -5.86
N VAL A 163 -5.96 6.75 -5.49
CA VAL A 163 -7.12 7.62 -5.71
C VAL A 163 -6.90 8.94 -4.99
N GLY A 164 -7.12 10.06 -5.68
CA GLY A 164 -6.94 11.40 -5.11
C GLY A 164 -5.48 11.84 -4.98
N GLN A 165 -4.57 11.29 -5.80
CA GLN A 165 -3.18 11.73 -5.89
C GLN A 165 -2.68 11.70 -7.33
N GLY A 166 -1.64 12.47 -7.63
CA GLY A 166 -0.97 12.45 -8.93
C GLY A 166 -1.94 12.70 -10.09
N GLU A 167 -1.94 11.81 -11.07
CA GLU A 167 -2.83 11.90 -12.24
C GLU A 167 -4.27 11.44 -11.94
N ARG A 168 -4.54 10.96 -10.73
CA ARG A 168 -5.86 10.49 -10.29
C ARG A 168 -6.53 11.45 -9.30
N MET A 169 -6.13 12.72 -9.34
CA MET A 169 -6.82 13.81 -8.66
C MET A 169 -8.20 14.02 -9.28
N ALA A 170 -9.26 13.90 -8.48
CA ALA A 170 -10.64 14.03 -8.96
C ALA A 170 -11.19 15.47 -8.89
N TYR A 171 -10.68 16.28 -7.97
CA TYR A 171 -11.17 17.64 -7.75
C TYR A 171 -10.08 18.64 -8.06
N LEU A 172 -10.12 19.20 -9.27
CA LEU A 172 -9.17 20.21 -9.72
C LEU A 172 -9.80 21.61 -9.69
N THR A 173 -8.98 22.62 -9.45
CA THR A 173 -9.32 24.03 -9.73
C THR A 173 -9.29 24.29 -11.24
N GLU A 174 -9.74 25.46 -11.68
CA GLU A 174 -9.67 25.84 -13.10
C GLU A 174 -8.22 25.86 -13.63
N GLU A 175 -7.26 26.09 -12.75
CA GLU A 175 -5.81 26.05 -13.04
C GLU A 175 -5.21 24.64 -13.00
N GLY A 176 -6.04 23.59 -12.86
CA GLY A 176 -5.60 22.19 -12.83
C GLY A 176 -4.90 21.78 -11.54
N LYS A 177 -5.01 22.57 -10.46
CA LYS A 177 -4.43 22.23 -9.14
C LYS A 177 -5.41 21.44 -8.29
N ALA A 178 -4.90 20.64 -7.35
CA ALA A 178 -5.72 19.95 -6.37
C ALA A 178 -6.60 20.95 -5.58
N ARG A 179 -7.92 20.83 -5.69
CA ARG A 179 -8.88 21.58 -4.88
C ARG A 179 -9.01 21.01 -3.47
N PHE A 180 -8.86 19.69 -3.35
CA PHE A 180 -8.88 18.97 -2.08
C PHE A 180 -7.78 17.90 -2.10
N GLY A 181 -6.92 17.90 -1.07
CA GLY A 181 -5.96 16.86 -0.72
C GLY A 181 -4.60 16.85 -1.44
N PRO A 182 -3.61 16.12 -0.86
CA PRO A 182 -3.41 15.95 0.57
C PRO A 182 -3.08 17.26 1.28
#